data_AF-A0A1H7LJ64-F1
#
_entry.id   AF-A0A1H7LJ64-F1
#
_cell.length_a   1.000
_cell.length_b   1.000
_cell.length_c   1.000
_cell.angle_alpha   90.00
_cell.angle_beta   90.00
_cell.angle_gamma   90.00
#
_symmetry.space_group_name_H-M   'P 1'
#
loop_
_entity.id
_entity.type
_entity.pdbx_description
1 polymer ?
#
loop_
_entity_poly.entity_id
_entity_poly.type
_entity_poly.pdbx_seq_one_letter_code
_entity_poly.pdbx_strand_id
1 'polypeptide(L)'
;MEGRPSPETAALRAACVEAVTALLGARPEVVVVVGPGAVPGERFGAGDSGDLRGFGVDLELPFDGRPRPGGHRLPTAHAVGAWLLDQVAFAGNRLGVGPADVGQLLRDLPPTVGVLAMGDGSARRTVKAPGYLDPAAEPFDAAVATALATGDAAALATLDPGDGERLLAAGVPVWRAVGAALAGRHVTARLRHDAAPFGVGYPVADWVVA
;
A
#
# COMPACT_ATOMS: atom_id res chain seq x y z
N MET A 1 20.99 19.79 -9.71
CA MET A 1 20.89 18.38 -10.18
C MET A 1 20.00 17.63 -9.20
N GLU A 2 18.75 18.07 -9.04
CA GLU A 2 17.78 17.45 -8.14
C GLU A 2 16.59 17.07 -9.03
N GLY A 3 16.17 15.80 -8.97
CA GLY A 3 15.03 15.29 -9.73
C GLY A 3 15.32 14.12 -10.68
N ARG A 4 16.58 13.70 -10.90
CA ARG A 4 16.81 12.40 -11.56
C ARG A 4 16.57 11.26 -10.58
N PRO A 5 15.84 10.20 -10.98
CA PRO A 5 15.68 9.02 -10.13
C PRO A 5 17.07 8.48 -9.76
N SER A 6 17.32 8.26 -8.47
CA SER A 6 18.43 7.39 -8.09
C SER A 6 18.13 5.97 -8.59
N PRO A 7 19.15 5.12 -8.83
CA PRO A 7 18.94 3.72 -9.19
C PRO A 7 17.99 2.99 -8.23
N GLU A 8 18.08 3.29 -6.94
CA GLU A 8 17.23 2.70 -5.89
C GLU A 8 15.77 3.12 -6.06
N THR A 9 15.50 4.40 -6.33
CA THR A 9 14.13 4.89 -6.56
C THR A 9 13.56 4.37 -7.87
N ALA A 10 14.40 4.19 -8.90
CA ALA A 10 14.00 3.59 -10.16
C ALA A 10 13.60 2.12 -9.99
N ALA A 11 14.39 1.36 -9.21
CA ALA A 11 14.09 -0.04 -8.89
C ALA A 11 12.78 -0.20 -8.12
N LEU A 12 12.54 0.65 -7.09
CA LEU A 12 11.29 0.65 -6.34
C LEU A 12 10.08 0.93 -7.26
N ARG A 13 10.16 1.98 -8.10
CA ARG A 13 9.07 2.31 -9.05
C ARG A 13 8.78 1.16 -10.02
N ALA A 14 9.82 0.53 -10.55
CA ALA A 14 9.67 -0.63 -11.43
C ALA A 14 8.95 -1.78 -10.70
N ALA A 15 9.36 -2.09 -9.47
CA ALA A 15 8.73 -3.13 -8.67
C ALA A 15 7.25 -2.85 -8.38
N CYS A 16 6.88 -1.59 -8.07
CA CYS A 16 5.48 -1.19 -7.90
C CYS A 16 4.66 -1.41 -9.17
N VAL A 17 5.15 -0.95 -10.33
CA VAL A 17 4.48 -1.13 -11.63
C VAL A 17 4.32 -2.62 -11.94
N GLU A 18 5.34 -3.43 -11.71
CA GLU A 18 5.26 -4.87 -11.92
C GLU A 18 4.26 -5.56 -10.99
N ALA A 19 4.21 -5.18 -9.71
CA ALA A 19 3.24 -5.74 -8.75
C ALA A 19 1.80 -5.41 -9.15
N VAL A 20 1.53 -4.15 -9.52
CA VAL A 20 0.19 -3.73 -9.96
C VAL A 20 -0.15 -4.39 -11.30
N THR A 21 0.82 -4.54 -12.21
CA THR A 21 0.61 -5.29 -13.47
C THR A 21 0.23 -6.76 -13.19
N ALA A 22 0.91 -7.41 -12.24
CA ALA A 22 0.59 -8.77 -11.84
C ALA A 22 -0.80 -8.88 -11.21
N LEU A 23 -1.20 -7.92 -10.36
CA LEU A 23 -2.56 -7.79 -9.82
C LEU A 23 -3.60 -7.75 -10.96
N LEU A 24 -3.37 -6.93 -11.99
CA LEU A 24 -4.29 -6.80 -13.12
C LEU A 24 -4.30 -8.05 -14.04
N GLY A 25 -3.25 -8.87 -14.00
CA GLY A 25 -3.19 -10.15 -14.70
C GLY A 25 -4.30 -11.11 -14.28
N ALA A 26 -4.80 -10.99 -13.04
CA ALA A 26 -5.96 -11.73 -12.54
C ALA A 26 -7.32 -11.19 -13.05
N ARG A 27 -7.31 -10.10 -13.83
CA ARG A 27 -8.49 -9.43 -14.39
C ARG A 27 -9.56 -9.07 -13.34
N PRO A 28 -9.20 -8.32 -12.28
CA PRO A 28 -10.18 -7.87 -11.31
C PRO A 28 -11.19 -6.92 -11.95
N GLU A 29 -12.46 -7.04 -11.59
CA GLU A 29 -13.51 -6.08 -11.97
C GLU A 29 -13.44 -4.82 -11.09
N VAL A 30 -13.01 -4.99 -9.84
CA VAL A 30 -12.84 -3.92 -8.86
C VAL A 30 -11.45 -4.04 -8.23
N VAL A 31 -10.73 -2.92 -8.12
CA VAL A 31 -9.54 -2.81 -7.28
C VAL A 31 -9.86 -2.00 -6.04
N VAL A 32 -9.70 -2.62 -4.87
CA VAL A 32 -9.83 -1.99 -3.57
C VAL A 32 -8.46 -1.46 -3.14
N VAL A 33 -8.34 -0.13 -3.05
CA VAL A 33 -7.13 0.55 -2.55
C VAL A 33 -7.28 0.72 -1.04
N VAL A 34 -6.45 0.01 -0.28
CA VAL A 34 -6.47 0.03 1.18
C VAL A 34 -5.28 0.83 1.66
N GLY A 35 -5.52 1.89 2.43
CA GLY A 35 -4.47 2.76 2.95
C GLY A 35 -4.87 3.40 4.27
N PRO A 36 -3.90 3.90 5.07
CA PRO A 36 -4.21 4.67 6.27
C PRO A 36 -4.87 6.01 5.93
N GLY A 37 -5.46 6.65 6.95
CA GLY A 37 -5.99 8.02 6.86
C GLY A 37 -7.47 8.17 6.53
N ALA A 38 -8.16 7.08 6.15
CA ALA A 38 -9.62 7.06 6.05
C ALA A 38 -10.24 6.76 7.42
N VAL A 39 -11.29 7.48 7.80
CA VAL A 39 -12.06 7.13 9.01
C VAL A 39 -12.95 5.90 8.75
N PRO A 40 -13.33 5.10 9.77
CA PRO A 40 -14.20 3.95 9.57
C PRO A 40 -15.50 4.32 8.85
N GLY A 41 -15.83 3.56 7.80
CA GLY A 41 -17.01 3.78 6.96
C GLY A 41 -16.80 4.77 5.81
N GLU A 42 -15.69 5.49 5.76
CA GLU A 42 -15.37 6.37 4.63
C GLU A 42 -14.97 5.57 3.39
N ARG A 43 -15.46 6.01 2.22
CA ARG A 43 -15.20 5.39 0.93
C ARG A 43 -14.76 6.46 -0.05
N PHE A 44 -13.73 6.16 -0.84
CA PHE A 44 -13.28 7.02 -1.92
C PHE A 44 -13.57 6.38 -3.29
N GLY A 45 -13.98 7.20 -4.25
CA GLY A 45 -14.38 6.76 -5.57
C GLY A 45 -14.28 7.87 -6.62
N ALA A 46 -15.12 7.78 -7.65
CA ALA A 46 -15.10 8.70 -8.78
C ALA A 46 -15.27 10.18 -8.36
N GLY A 47 -14.36 11.02 -8.86
CA GLY A 47 -14.34 12.45 -8.61
C GLY A 47 -13.67 12.87 -7.29
N ASP A 48 -13.21 11.92 -6.46
CA ASP A 48 -12.36 12.23 -5.31
C ASP A 48 -10.91 12.45 -5.75
N SER A 49 -10.15 13.23 -4.97
CA SER A 49 -8.76 13.58 -5.35
C SER A 49 -7.88 13.91 -4.14
N GLY A 50 -6.58 13.68 -4.27
CA GLY A 50 -5.56 14.10 -3.32
C GLY A 50 -4.55 15.03 -3.98
N ASP A 51 -3.55 15.50 -3.23
CA ASP A 51 -2.44 16.25 -3.80
C ASP A 51 -1.11 15.94 -3.10
N LEU A 52 -0.02 16.32 -3.75
CA LEU A 52 1.34 16.17 -3.23
C LEU A 52 1.93 17.49 -2.71
N ARG A 53 1.10 18.51 -2.48
CA ARG A 53 1.58 19.86 -2.10
C ARG A 53 2.28 19.85 -0.75
N GLY A 54 1.84 18.98 0.17
CA GLY A 54 2.51 18.73 1.45
C GLY A 54 3.94 18.19 1.32
N PHE A 55 4.31 17.68 0.14
CA PHE A 55 5.65 17.21 -0.19
C PHE A 55 6.40 18.18 -1.12
N GLY A 56 5.89 19.40 -1.28
CA GLY A 56 6.49 20.43 -2.14
C GLY A 56 6.24 20.23 -3.65
N VAL A 57 5.32 19.34 -4.03
CA VAL A 57 4.97 19.08 -5.43
C VAL A 57 3.55 19.58 -5.70
N ASP A 58 3.41 20.60 -6.54
CA ASP A 58 2.08 21.11 -6.93
C ASP A 58 1.43 20.21 -7.98
N LEU A 59 0.95 19.06 -7.52
CA LEU A 59 0.29 18.04 -8.33
C LEU A 59 -0.98 17.55 -7.62
N GLU A 60 -2.11 17.66 -8.31
CA GLU A 60 -3.37 17.04 -7.93
C GLU A 60 -3.48 15.65 -8.57
N LEU A 61 -3.90 14.67 -7.79
CA LEU A 61 -4.02 13.27 -8.18
C LEU A 61 -5.48 12.83 -8.04
N PRO A 62 -6.21 12.62 -9.15
CA PRO A 62 -7.55 12.06 -9.10
C PRO A 62 -7.52 10.61 -8.61
N PHE A 63 -8.54 10.19 -7.86
CA PHE A 63 -8.72 8.78 -7.54
C PHE A 63 -9.23 7.99 -8.75
N ASP A 64 -10.28 8.53 -9.37
CA ASP A 64 -10.91 7.99 -10.58
C ASP A 64 -11.66 9.12 -11.31
N GLY A 65 -11.41 9.24 -12.61
CA GLY A 65 -11.97 10.29 -13.45
C GLY A 65 -11.55 11.71 -13.07
N ARG A 66 -12.33 12.70 -13.53
CA ARG A 66 -12.05 14.12 -13.25
C ARG A 66 -12.50 14.48 -11.82
N PRO A 67 -11.68 15.20 -11.03
CA PRO A 67 -12.10 15.73 -9.74
C PRO A 67 -13.39 16.56 -9.85
N ARG A 68 -14.32 16.36 -8.91
CA ARG A 68 -15.60 17.08 -8.88
C ARG A 68 -15.69 18.03 -7.68
N PRO A 69 -16.40 19.16 -7.79
CA PRO A 69 -16.71 19.99 -6.63
C PRO A 69 -17.40 19.17 -5.53
N GLY A 70 -16.91 19.27 -4.30
CA GLY A 70 -17.43 18.51 -3.16
C GLY A 70 -16.99 17.03 -3.10
N GLY A 71 -16.03 16.61 -3.93
CA GLY A 71 -15.36 15.31 -3.76
C GLY A 71 -14.53 15.27 -2.46
N HIS A 72 -14.29 14.05 -1.97
CA HIS A 72 -13.46 13.83 -0.79
C HIS A 72 -11.99 14.12 -1.09
N ARG A 73 -11.27 14.63 -0.09
CA ARG A 73 -9.82 14.79 -0.12
C ARG A 73 -9.16 13.47 0.29
N LEU A 74 -8.42 12.86 -0.63
CA LEU A 74 -7.77 11.58 -0.40
C LEU A 74 -6.59 11.70 0.57
N PRO A 75 -6.40 10.70 1.45
CA PRO A 75 -5.10 10.44 2.05
C PRO A 75 -4.06 10.10 0.97
N THR A 76 -2.79 10.42 1.25
CA THR A 76 -1.68 10.22 0.29
C THR A 76 -1.59 8.78 -0.23
N ALA A 77 -1.82 7.80 0.63
CA ALA A 77 -1.77 6.37 0.26
C ALA A 77 -2.78 6.03 -0.86
N HIS A 78 -4.01 6.55 -0.77
CA HIS A 78 -5.04 6.34 -1.78
C HIS A 78 -4.74 7.09 -3.08
N ALA A 79 -4.22 8.32 -2.98
CA ALA A 79 -3.79 9.09 -4.15
C ALA A 79 -2.64 8.40 -4.91
N VAL A 80 -1.64 7.88 -4.20
CA VAL A 80 -0.53 7.12 -4.81
C VAL A 80 -1.02 5.79 -5.37
N GLY A 81 -1.93 5.09 -4.68
CA GLY A 81 -2.53 3.85 -5.18
C GLY A 81 -3.30 4.07 -6.50
N ALA A 82 -4.10 5.13 -6.60
CA ALA A 82 -4.77 5.52 -7.83
C ALA A 82 -3.78 5.86 -8.95
N TRP A 83 -2.73 6.62 -8.63
CA TRP A 83 -1.67 6.94 -9.60
C TRP A 83 -0.97 5.69 -10.13
N LEU A 84 -0.69 4.69 -9.29
CA LEU A 84 -0.13 3.40 -9.72
C LEU A 84 -1.07 2.64 -10.66
N LEU A 85 -2.38 2.67 -10.40
CA LEU A 85 -3.39 2.07 -11.28
C LEU A 85 -3.46 2.78 -12.64
N ASP A 86 -3.27 4.10 -12.67
CA ASP A 86 -3.17 4.86 -13.92
C ASP A 86 -1.92 4.49 -14.72
N GLN A 87 -0.77 4.26 -14.06
CA GLN A 87 0.47 3.86 -14.74
C GLN A 87 0.32 2.56 -15.53
N VAL A 88 -0.60 1.67 -15.13
CA VAL A 88 -0.89 0.40 -15.81
C VAL A 88 -2.23 0.41 -16.54
N ALA A 89 -2.82 1.59 -16.76
CA ALA A 89 -4.06 1.81 -17.50
C ALA A 89 -5.26 0.97 -17.00
N PHE A 90 -5.40 0.81 -15.67
CA PHE A 90 -6.57 0.14 -15.11
C PHE A 90 -7.85 0.94 -15.39
N ALA A 91 -8.79 0.31 -16.10
CA ALA A 91 -10.07 0.91 -16.50
C ALA A 91 -11.29 0.37 -15.71
N GLY A 92 -11.08 -0.55 -14.76
CA GLY A 92 -12.14 -1.08 -13.92
C GLY A 92 -12.48 -0.15 -12.75
N ASN A 93 -13.40 -0.60 -11.90
CA ASN A 93 -13.87 0.20 -10.77
C ASN A 93 -12.80 0.27 -9.67
N ARG A 94 -12.62 1.45 -9.07
CA ARG A 94 -11.70 1.69 -7.96
C ARG A 94 -12.51 2.02 -6.72
N LEU A 95 -12.12 1.45 -5.57
CA LEU A 95 -12.73 1.78 -4.28
C LEU A 95 -11.65 1.98 -3.23
N GLY A 96 -11.56 3.18 -2.67
CA GLY A 96 -10.62 3.50 -1.60
C GLY A 96 -11.25 3.28 -0.23
N VAL A 97 -10.56 2.55 0.66
CA VAL A 97 -11.02 2.28 2.02
C VAL A 97 -9.90 2.35 3.06
N GLY A 98 -10.29 2.51 4.32
CA GLY A 98 -9.39 2.33 5.46
C GLY A 98 -9.22 0.86 5.87
N PRO A 99 -8.23 0.53 6.71
CA PRO A 99 -8.00 -0.83 7.17
C PRO A 99 -9.18 -1.43 7.95
N ALA A 100 -9.96 -0.63 8.67
CA ALA A 100 -11.11 -1.10 9.44
C ALA A 100 -12.20 -1.75 8.57
N ASP A 101 -12.25 -1.40 7.28
CA ASP A 101 -13.36 -1.73 6.39
C ASP A 101 -13.05 -2.85 5.41
N VAL A 102 -11.78 -3.13 5.11
CA VAL A 102 -11.37 -4.06 4.05
C VAL A 102 -11.94 -5.48 4.28
N GLY A 103 -11.93 -5.96 5.52
CA GLY A 103 -12.37 -7.33 5.82
C GLY A 103 -13.86 -7.54 5.55
N GLN A 104 -14.70 -6.56 5.88
CA GLN A 104 -16.13 -6.63 5.56
C GLN A 104 -16.35 -6.45 4.06
N LEU A 105 -15.70 -5.45 3.45
CA LEU A 105 -15.85 -5.17 2.03
C LEU A 105 -15.52 -6.37 1.15
N LEU A 106 -14.45 -7.12 1.45
CA LEU A 106 -14.08 -8.31 0.68
C LEU A 106 -15.06 -9.48 0.80
N ARG A 107 -15.91 -9.50 1.85
CA ARG A 107 -17.01 -10.47 1.96
C ARG A 107 -18.24 -10.05 1.16
N ASP A 108 -18.45 -8.75 1.00
CA ASP A 108 -19.62 -8.18 0.35
C ASP A 108 -19.42 -8.03 -1.18
N LEU A 109 -18.17 -8.00 -1.65
CA LEU A 109 -17.82 -7.88 -3.06
C LEU A 109 -17.78 -9.25 -3.80
N PRO A 110 -17.93 -9.25 -5.13
CA PRO A 110 -17.79 -10.46 -5.95
C PRO A 110 -16.37 -11.07 -5.89
N PRO A 111 -16.17 -12.30 -6.37
CA PRO A 111 -14.88 -13.00 -6.28
C PRO A 111 -13.73 -12.34 -7.06
N THR A 112 -14.03 -11.51 -8.05
CA THR A 112 -13.05 -10.90 -8.98
C THR A 112 -12.54 -9.55 -8.45
N VAL A 113 -12.02 -9.54 -7.22
CA VAL A 113 -11.49 -8.34 -6.55
C VAL A 113 -9.98 -8.36 -6.46
N GLY A 114 -9.34 -7.27 -6.86
CA GLY A 114 -7.95 -6.98 -6.57
C GLY A 114 -7.82 -6.13 -5.30
N VAL A 115 -6.83 -6.39 -4.47
CA VAL A 115 -6.51 -5.56 -3.29
C VAL A 115 -5.15 -4.92 -3.51
N LEU A 116 -5.13 -3.57 -3.52
CA LEU A 116 -3.90 -2.79 -3.51
C LEU A 116 -3.68 -2.25 -2.10
N ALA A 117 -2.85 -2.95 -1.33
CA ALA A 117 -2.51 -2.62 0.05
C ALA A 117 -1.34 -1.63 0.09
N MET A 118 -1.60 -0.39 0.52
CA MET A 118 -0.62 0.69 0.51
C MET A 118 -0.03 0.93 1.90
N GLY A 119 1.29 0.83 2.04
CA GLY A 119 1.97 1.11 3.30
C GLY A 119 3.48 0.89 3.24
N ASP A 120 4.20 1.62 4.08
CA ASP A 120 5.65 1.54 4.22
C ASP A 120 6.05 0.72 5.47
N GLY A 121 7.25 0.17 5.43
CA GLY A 121 7.95 -0.39 6.59
C GLY A 121 8.41 0.67 7.57
N SER A 122 9.29 0.29 8.49
CA SER A 122 9.79 1.19 9.53
C SER A 122 10.51 2.40 8.94
N ALA A 123 10.30 3.59 9.53
CA ALA A 123 11.00 4.83 9.13
C ALA A 123 12.20 5.14 10.04
N ARG A 124 12.84 4.09 10.57
CA ARG A 124 13.88 4.15 11.61
C ARG A 124 15.10 3.27 11.31
N ARG A 125 15.36 2.94 10.04
CA ARG A 125 16.42 1.97 9.65
C ARG A 125 17.84 2.53 9.73
N THR A 126 18.02 3.85 9.79
CA THR A 126 19.34 4.49 9.79
C THR A 126 19.35 5.73 10.68
N VAL A 127 20.56 6.23 11.02
CA VAL A 127 20.74 7.48 11.77
C VAL A 127 20.13 8.69 11.05
N LYS A 128 20.09 8.65 9.70
CA LYS A 128 19.51 9.71 8.86
C LYS A 128 18.03 9.46 8.52
N ALA A 129 17.43 8.38 9.02
CA ALA A 129 16.03 8.09 8.79
C ALA A 129 15.14 9.18 9.43
N PRO A 130 13.93 9.41 8.89
CA PRO A 130 13.02 10.43 9.42
C PRO A 130 12.75 10.31 10.92
N GLY A 131 12.66 9.07 11.44
CA GLY A 131 12.41 8.79 12.86
C GLY A 131 13.66 8.54 13.71
N TYR A 132 14.87 8.74 13.17
CA TYR A 132 16.16 8.32 13.76
C TYR A 132 16.28 6.80 13.92
N LEU A 133 17.50 6.29 14.09
CA LEU A 133 17.76 4.86 14.20
C LEU A 133 17.11 4.25 15.43
N ASP A 134 16.31 3.21 15.23
CA ASP A 134 15.89 2.26 16.27
C ASP A 134 16.44 0.87 15.89
N PRO A 135 17.24 0.21 16.74
CA PRO A 135 17.81 -1.11 16.41
C PRO A 135 16.78 -2.20 16.10
N ALA A 136 15.54 -2.04 16.55
CA ALA A 136 14.46 -2.98 16.25
C ALA A 136 13.81 -2.78 14.88
N ALA A 137 14.16 -1.70 14.16
CA ALA A 137 13.65 -1.42 12.82
C ALA A 137 14.05 -2.51 11.81
N GLU A 138 15.31 -2.96 11.84
CA GLU A 138 15.81 -3.99 10.92
C GLU A 138 15.11 -5.34 11.09
N PRO A 139 15.05 -5.92 12.31
CA PRO A 139 14.41 -7.22 12.49
C PRO A 139 12.90 -7.15 12.22
N PHE A 140 12.25 -6.04 12.55
CA PHE A 140 10.84 -5.81 12.24
C PHE A 140 10.57 -5.84 10.74
N ASP A 141 11.31 -5.04 9.95
CA ASP A 141 11.14 -5.00 8.49
C ASP A 141 11.47 -6.36 7.85
N ALA A 142 12.50 -7.05 8.33
CA ALA A 142 12.85 -8.39 7.85
C ALA A 142 11.75 -9.43 8.11
N ALA A 143 11.05 -9.33 9.25
CA ALA A 143 9.90 -10.19 9.56
C ALA A 143 8.72 -9.90 8.61
N VAL A 144 8.43 -8.62 8.34
CA VAL A 144 7.40 -8.22 7.37
C VAL A 144 7.77 -8.71 5.97
N ALA A 145 9.00 -8.51 5.51
CA ALA A 145 9.48 -8.95 4.21
C ALA A 145 9.40 -10.48 4.06
N THR A 146 9.73 -11.23 5.13
CA THR A 146 9.60 -12.69 5.16
C THR A 146 8.14 -13.11 4.99
N ALA A 147 7.22 -12.52 5.76
CA ALA A 147 5.79 -12.83 5.66
C ALA A 147 5.23 -12.51 4.26
N LEU A 148 5.65 -11.39 3.67
CA LEU A 148 5.30 -11.01 2.30
C LEU A 148 5.87 -11.99 1.26
N ALA A 149 7.09 -12.48 1.45
CA ALA A 149 7.73 -13.42 0.54
C ALA A 149 7.11 -14.82 0.58
N THR A 150 6.64 -15.26 1.75
CA THR A 150 6.09 -16.61 1.96
C THR A 150 4.57 -16.68 1.86
N GLY A 151 3.88 -15.54 1.76
CA GLY A 151 2.41 -15.49 1.74
C GLY A 151 1.79 -15.71 3.11
N ASP A 152 2.52 -15.41 4.20
CA ASP A 152 2.07 -15.63 5.57
C ASP A 152 1.10 -14.52 6.03
N ALA A 153 -0.15 -14.64 5.60
CA ALA A 153 -1.22 -13.73 5.99
C ALA A 153 -1.46 -13.70 7.51
N ALA A 154 -1.22 -14.82 8.21
CA ALA A 154 -1.39 -14.90 9.65
C ALA A 154 -0.33 -14.10 10.40
N ALA A 155 0.94 -14.17 9.97
CA ALA A 155 2.01 -13.33 10.52
C ALA A 155 1.74 -11.83 10.31
N LEU A 156 1.23 -11.43 9.14
CA LEU A 156 0.84 -10.04 8.90
C LEU A 156 -0.33 -9.61 9.80
N ALA A 157 -1.31 -10.49 10.01
CA ALA A 157 -2.48 -10.23 10.87
C ALA A 157 -2.10 -9.98 12.34
N THR A 158 -0.99 -10.55 12.81
CA THR A 158 -0.54 -10.50 14.21
C THR A 158 0.55 -9.48 14.51
N LEU A 159 1.01 -8.70 13.52
CA LEU A 159 1.98 -7.62 13.71
C LEU A 159 1.56 -6.70 14.87
N ASP A 160 2.45 -6.38 15.81
CA ASP A 160 2.10 -5.55 16.96
C ASP A 160 1.87 -4.07 16.54
N PRO A 161 0.71 -3.44 16.85
CA PRO A 161 0.47 -2.04 16.54
C PRO A 161 1.42 -1.12 17.31
N GLY A 162 1.84 -1.51 18.51
CA GLY A 162 2.78 -0.75 19.33
C GLY A 162 4.17 -0.69 18.69
N ASP A 163 4.63 -1.78 18.07
CA ASP A 163 5.85 -1.74 17.26
C ASP A 163 5.67 -0.90 15.99
N GLY A 164 4.50 -0.99 15.34
CA GLY A 164 4.16 -0.13 14.21
C GLY A 164 4.27 1.36 14.54
N GLU A 165 3.71 1.77 15.68
CA GLU A 165 3.80 3.15 16.18
C GLU A 165 5.23 3.52 16.56
N ARG A 166 5.92 2.67 17.35
CA ARG A 166 7.30 2.93 17.80
C ARG A 166 8.27 3.09 16.64
N LEU A 167 8.12 2.26 15.60
CA LEU A 167 9.02 2.20 14.45
C LEU A 167 8.56 3.08 13.28
N LEU A 168 7.42 3.78 13.44
CA LEU A 168 6.80 4.60 12.40
C LEU A 168 6.51 3.80 11.12
N ALA A 169 6.12 2.53 11.26
CA ALA A 169 5.78 1.64 10.15
C ALA A 169 4.31 1.83 9.75
N ALA A 170 4.08 2.74 8.79
CA ALA A 170 2.73 3.14 8.36
C ALA A 170 1.91 1.99 7.74
N GLY A 171 2.57 0.91 7.29
CA GLY A 171 1.90 -0.26 6.72
C GLY A 171 1.23 -1.18 7.73
N VAL A 172 1.58 -1.13 9.02
CA VAL A 172 1.07 -2.09 10.03
C VAL A 172 -0.46 -2.18 10.07
N PRO A 173 -1.23 -1.07 10.15
CA PRO A 173 -2.68 -1.16 10.15
C PRO A 173 -3.24 -1.85 8.90
N VAL A 174 -2.66 -1.57 7.73
CA VAL A 174 -3.09 -2.13 6.44
C VAL A 174 -2.75 -3.61 6.34
N TRP A 175 -1.51 -4.00 6.63
CA TRP A 175 -1.07 -5.40 6.56
C TRP A 175 -1.81 -6.29 7.56
N ARG A 176 -2.09 -5.78 8.77
CA ARG A 176 -2.92 -6.50 9.74
C ARG A 176 -4.32 -6.78 9.20
N ALA A 177 -4.97 -5.77 8.65
CA ALA A 177 -6.33 -5.88 8.16
C ALA A 177 -6.43 -6.80 6.93
N VAL A 178 -5.52 -6.68 5.98
CA VAL A 178 -5.45 -7.55 4.79
C VAL A 178 -5.07 -8.97 5.19
N GLY A 179 -4.07 -9.15 6.07
CA GLY A 179 -3.67 -10.45 6.61
C GLY A 179 -4.84 -11.15 7.31
N ALA A 180 -5.61 -10.44 8.13
CA ALA A 180 -6.80 -10.97 8.78
C ALA A 180 -7.89 -11.38 7.77
N ALA A 181 -8.09 -10.58 6.71
CA ALA A 181 -9.06 -10.89 5.66
C ALA A 181 -8.66 -12.13 4.82
N LEU A 182 -7.36 -12.43 4.75
CA LEU A 182 -6.79 -13.55 3.99
C LEU A 182 -6.42 -14.75 4.89
N ALA A 183 -6.69 -14.68 6.20
CA ALA A 183 -6.32 -15.73 7.13
C ALA A 183 -6.91 -17.10 6.73
N GLY A 184 -6.07 -18.13 6.71
CA GLY A 184 -6.46 -19.49 6.32
C GLY A 184 -6.60 -19.72 4.81
N ARG A 185 -6.36 -18.70 3.98
CA ARG A 185 -6.34 -18.85 2.51
C ARG A 185 -4.96 -19.31 2.04
N HIS A 186 -4.94 -20.04 0.94
CA HIS A 186 -3.67 -20.42 0.31
C HIS A 186 -3.18 -19.26 -0.56
N VAL A 187 -1.94 -18.84 -0.33
CA VAL A 187 -1.33 -17.70 -1.01
C VAL A 187 -0.11 -18.17 -1.79
N THR A 188 -0.10 -17.88 -3.10
CA THR A 188 1.14 -17.89 -3.89
C THR A 188 1.72 -16.48 -3.84
N ALA A 189 2.88 -16.33 -3.22
CA ALA A 189 3.49 -15.04 -2.97
C ALA A 189 4.79 -14.82 -3.75
N ARG A 190 5.06 -13.55 -4.06
CA ARG A 190 6.35 -13.10 -4.60
C ARG A 190 6.70 -11.76 -3.99
N LEU A 191 7.87 -11.69 -3.34
CA LEU A 191 8.50 -10.43 -2.96
C LEU A 191 9.30 -9.89 -4.16
N ARG A 192 9.03 -8.64 -4.55
CA ARG A 192 9.66 -7.96 -5.70
C ARG A 192 10.74 -6.97 -5.28
N HIS A 193 10.55 -6.34 -4.12
CA HIS A 193 11.47 -5.35 -3.60
C HIS A 193 11.44 -5.35 -2.08
N ASP A 194 12.60 -5.17 -1.47
CA ASP A 194 12.79 -4.94 -0.05
C ASP A 194 14.09 -4.15 0.11
N ALA A 195 13.96 -2.85 0.38
CA ALA A 195 15.10 -1.97 0.60
C ALA A 195 14.68 -0.76 1.44
N ALA A 196 15.67 -0.11 2.05
CA ALA A 196 15.46 1.10 2.83
C ALA A 196 16.40 2.26 2.46
N PRO A 197 16.40 2.72 1.18
CA PRO A 197 17.37 3.72 0.68
C PRO A 197 17.30 5.07 1.42
N PHE A 198 16.15 5.41 2.01
CA PHE A 198 15.96 6.64 2.78
C PHE A 198 15.88 6.40 4.29
N GLY A 199 16.27 5.22 4.75
CA GLY A 199 16.04 4.78 6.14
C GLY A 199 14.59 4.42 6.43
N VAL A 200 13.75 4.32 5.39
CA VAL A 200 12.36 3.86 5.44
C VAL A 200 12.27 2.56 4.65
N GLY A 201 11.69 1.49 5.22
CA GLY A 201 11.47 0.24 4.50
C GLY A 201 10.41 0.37 3.41
N TYR A 202 10.71 -0.06 2.17
CA TYR A 202 9.76 -0.06 1.05
C TYR A 202 9.58 -1.48 0.49
N PRO A 203 8.85 -2.38 1.18
CA PRO A 203 8.58 -3.69 0.63
C PRO A 203 7.54 -3.60 -0.50
N VAL A 204 7.72 -4.40 -1.55
CA VAL A 204 6.75 -4.57 -2.64
C VAL A 204 6.57 -6.05 -2.92
N ALA A 205 5.32 -6.54 -2.89
CA ALA A 205 4.98 -7.93 -3.16
C ALA A 205 3.68 -8.05 -3.94
N ASP A 206 3.49 -9.18 -4.62
CA ASP A 206 2.23 -9.59 -5.23
C ASP A 206 1.83 -10.98 -4.78
N TRP A 207 0.56 -11.13 -4.44
CA TRP A 207 -0.04 -12.35 -3.92
C TRP A 207 -1.19 -12.79 -4.83
N VAL A 208 -1.28 -14.09 -5.10
CA VAL A 208 -2.46 -14.72 -5.70
C VAL A 208 -3.09 -15.63 -4.63
N VAL A 209 -4.36 -15.41 -4.35
CA VAL A 209 -5.10 -16.12 -3.31
C VAL A 209 -6.02 -17.15 -3.95
N ALA A 210 -5.95 -18.40 -3.48
CA ALA A 210 -6.88 -19.48 -3.84
C ALA A 210 -8.03 -19.60 -2.83
#